data_AF-A0A936W2Q0-F1
#
_entry.id   AF-A0A936W2Q0-F1
#
_cell.length_a   1.000
_cell.length_b   1.000
_cell.length_c   1.000
_cell.angle_alpha   90.00
_cell.angle_beta   90.00
_cell.angle_gamma   90.00
#
_symmetry.space_group_name_H-M   'P 1'
#
loop_
_entity.id
_entity.type
_entity.pdbx_description
1 polymer ?
#
loop_
_entity_poly.entity_id
_entity_poly.type
_entity_poly.pdbx_seq_one_letter_code
_entity_poly.pdbx_strand_id
1 'polypeptide(L)'
;MKWARIPEPSRFLRSVTPPYRFHRTEATVTITARFHPEESWTRYPHLNKPEEALEHEKKHFELTEVYARKLRKLVSNSRYSATRFKDEINKQFTDLVTQHRTEQVRYDHETNHSIDHHQQIKWNARIDEQLESLSTYSKTTVNIKFK
;
A
#
# COMPACT_ATOMS: atom_id res chain seq x y z
N MET A 1 -16.54 -21.78 -7.48
CA MET A 1 -16.06 -20.39 -7.40
C MET A 1 -14.70 -20.29 -8.08
N LYS A 2 -14.67 -19.86 -9.34
CA LYS A 2 -13.44 -19.72 -10.12
C LYS A 2 -12.96 -18.28 -10.04
N TRP A 3 -11.94 -18.02 -9.24
CA TRP A 3 -11.11 -16.83 -9.38
C TRP A 3 -10.12 -17.10 -10.52
N ALA A 4 -10.46 -16.64 -11.72
CA ALA A 4 -9.61 -16.75 -12.90
C ALA A 4 -8.80 -15.46 -13.08
N ARG A 5 -7.48 -15.64 -13.15
CA ARG A 5 -6.45 -14.72 -13.71
C ARG A 5 -6.30 -13.37 -13.01
N ILE A 6 -5.28 -13.34 -12.17
CA ILE A 6 -4.53 -12.15 -11.77
C ILE A 6 -3.83 -11.58 -13.02
N PRO A 7 -3.96 -10.28 -13.29
CA PRO A 7 -2.82 -9.46 -13.63
C PRO A 7 -2.54 -8.51 -12.46
N GLU A 8 -1.41 -8.72 -11.80
CA GLU A 8 -0.65 -7.70 -11.05
C GLU A 8 -0.35 -6.54 -12.04
N PRO A 9 -0.20 -5.23 -11.69
CA PRO A 9 0.09 -4.62 -10.38
C PRO A 9 -0.56 -3.22 -10.22
N SER A 10 -1.82 -3.08 -9.78
CA SER A 10 -2.48 -1.76 -9.85
C SER A 10 -2.32 -0.91 -8.58
N ARG A 11 -2.48 -1.44 -7.37
CA ARG A 11 -2.60 -0.58 -6.16
C ARG A 11 -1.33 0.13 -5.65
N PHE A 12 -0.15 -0.20 -6.19
CA PHE A 12 1.12 0.39 -5.81
C PHE A 12 1.89 0.86 -7.04
N LEU A 13 2.23 2.15 -7.08
CA LEU A 13 3.23 2.64 -8.03
C LEU A 13 4.52 2.97 -7.31
N ARG A 14 5.56 2.26 -7.74
CA ARG A 14 6.94 2.50 -7.36
C ARG A 14 7.64 3.11 -8.56
N SER A 15 8.03 4.37 -8.43
CA SER A 15 8.94 5.01 -9.38
C SER A 15 10.26 5.26 -8.66
N VAL A 16 11.29 4.56 -9.11
CA VAL A 16 12.67 4.98 -8.85
C VAL A 16 12.99 5.89 -10.03
N THR A 17 12.92 7.19 -9.82
CA THR A 17 13.41 8.17 -10.79
C THR A 17 14.90 8.36 -10.50
N PRO A 18 15.80 7.67 -11.23
CA PRO A 18 17.18 8.12 -11.22
C PRO A 18 17.18 9.55 -11.76
N PRO A 19 17.94 10.50 -11.21
CA PRO A 19 18.60 11.39 -12.15
C PRO A 19 19.37 10.45 -13.08
N TYR A 20 19.05 10.45 -14.38
CA TYR A 20 19.93 9.90 -15.41
C TYR A 20 21.19 10.78 -15.49
N ARG A 21 21.95 10.74 -14.39
CA ARG A 21 23.35 11.03 -14.15
C ARG A 21 23.66 10.12 -12.98
N PHE A 22 24.22 8.94 -13.26
CA PHE A 22 24.88 8.12 -12.24
C PHE A 22 25.91 8.99 -11.52
N HIS A 23 25.53 9.65 -10.43
CA HIS A 23 26.45 9.93 -9.34
C HIS A 23 26.39 8.65 -8.51
N ARG A 24 27.49 7.90 -8.46
CA ARG A 24 27.60 6.54 -7.86
C ARG A 24 27.24 6.46 -6.36
N THR A 25 26.61 7.47 -5.78
CA THR A 25 26.55 7.74 -4.34
C THR A 25 25.13 7.85 -3.77
N GLU A 26 24.08 8.07 -4.58
CA GLU A 26 22.71 8.23 -4.06
C GLU A 26 21.61 7.81 -5.04
N ALA A 27 20.40 7.60 -4.50
CA ALA A 27 19.17 7.34 -5.24
C ALA A 27 17.96 8.02 -4.58
N THR A 28 16.99 8.40 -5.40
CA THR A 28 15.69 8.91 -4.96
C THR A 28 14.60 7.89 -5.30
N VAL A 29 13.77 7.54 -4.32
CA VAL A 29 12.68 6.58 -4.48
C VAL A 29 11.37 7.27 -4.18
N THR A 30 10.41 7.16 -5.09
CA THR A 30 9.04 7.64 -4.89
C THR A 30 8.10 6.45 -4.70
N ILE A 31 7.41 6.44 -3.56
CA ILE A 31 6.47 5.40 -3.13
C ILE A 31 5.11 6.05 -2.90
N THR A 32 4.12 5.71 -3.72
CA THR A 32 2.76 6.23 -3.64
C THR A 32 1.74 5.11 -3.48
N ALA A 33 0.79 5.28 -2.56
CA ALA A 33 -0.45 4.51 -2.56
C ALA A 33 -1.35 4.97 -3.70
N ARG A 34 -1.97 4.03 -4.42
CA ARG A 34 -2.90 4.36 -5.50
C ARG A 34 -4.20 3.57 -5.37
N PHE A 35 -5.27 4.24 -5.77
CA PHE A 35 -6.59 3.68 -5.87
C PHE A 35 -6.97 3.50 -7.32
N HIS A 36 -7.60 2.37 -7.64
CA HIS A 36 -8.08 2.03 -8.98
C HIS A 36 -9.60 1.92 -8.92
N PRO A 37 -10.32 3.02 -9.22
CA PRO A 37 -11.78 3.07 -9.11
C PRO A 37 -12.48 1.95 -9.88
N GLU A 38 -11.95 1.59 -11.05
CA GLU A 38 -12.43 0.52 -11.93
C GLU A 38 -12.46 -0.87 -11.30
N GLU A 39 -11.68 -1.08 -10.23
CA GLU A 39 -11.66 -2.31 -9.44
C GLU A 39 -12.48 -2.23 -8.14
N SER A 40 -12.89 -1.02 -7.72
CA SER A 40 -13.41 -0.74 -6.37
C SER A 40 -14.93 -0.51 -6.29
N TRP A 41 -15.62 -0.27 -7.41
CA TRP A 41 -17.04 0.17 -7.32
C TRP A 41 -17.98 -0.40 -8.39
N THR A 42 -17.51 -1.33 -9.21
CA THR A 42 -18.30 -1.89 -10.32
C THR A 42 -19.12 -3.12 -9.95
N ARG A 43 -19.11 -3.54 -8.66
CA ARG A 43 -19.70 -4.82 -8.24
C ARG A 43 -21.07 -4.75 -7.59
N TYR A 44 -21.59 -3.56 -7.23
CA TYR A 44 -22.82 -3.50 -6.44
C TYR A 44 -23.78 -2.35 -6.81
N PRO A 45 -24.42 -2.41 -7.99
CA PRO A 45 -25.46 -1.45 -8.39
C PRO A 45 -26.75 -1.50 -7.55
N HIS A 46 -26.87 -2.43 -6.59
CA HIS A 46 -28.07 -2.68 -5.78
C HIS A 46 -27.79 -2.75 -4.26
N LEU A 47 -26.81 -2.00 -3.76
CA LEU A 47 -26.54 -1.97 -2.32
C LEU A 47 -27.70 -1.32 -1.57
N ASN A 48 -28.25 -2.05 -0.60
CA ASN A 48 -29.23 -1.51 0.34
C ASN A 48 -28.63 -0.40 1.24
N LYS A 49 -27.29 -0.30 1.31
CA LYS A 49 -26.55 0.62 2.18
C LYS A 49 -25.26 1.15 1.50
N PRO A 50 -25.39 2.10 0.56
CA PRO A 50 -24.27 2.58 -0.25
C PRO A 50 -23.20 3.35 0.55
N GLU A 51 -23.57 3.98 1.65
CA GLU A 51 -22.63 4.75 2.49
C GLU A 51 -21.63 3.86 3.24
N GLU A 52 -22.10 2.73 3.76
CA GLU A 52 -21.27 1.77 4.48
C GLU A 52 -20.26 1.09 3.54
N ALA A 53 -20.70 0.73 2.33
CA ALA A 53 -19.80 0.22 1.30
C ALA A 53 -18.79 1.27 0.86
N LEU A 54 -19.21 2.54 0.71
CA LEU A 54 -18.28 3.62 0.36
C LEU A 54 -17.21 3.81 1.44
N GLU A 55 -17.58 3.78 2.72
CA GLU A 55 -16.62 3.86 3.82
C GLU A 55 -15.67 2.67 3.82
N HIS A 56 -16.18 1.47 3.55
CA HIS A 56 -15.37 0.26 3.43
C HIS A 56 -14.29 0.38 2.36
N GLU A 57 -14.65 0.89 1.17
CA GLU A 57 -13.71 1.14 0.07
C GLU A 57 -12.70 2.26 0.36
N LYS A 58 -13.11 3.33 1.05
CA LYS A 58 -12.15 4.35 1.51
C LYS A 58 -11.08 3.75 2.43
N LYS A 59 -11.49 2.87 3.35
CA LYS A 59 -10.55 2.21 4.26
C LYS A 59 -9.62 1.21 3.56
N HIS A 60 -10.04 0.58 2.45
CA HIS A 60 -9.11 -0.15 1.58
C HIS A 60 -7.98 0.74 1.04
N PHE A 61 -8.29 1.98 0.65
CA PHE A 61 -7.28 2.93 0.20
C PHE A 61 -6.37 3.39 1.35
N GLU A 62 -6.91 3.71 2.51
CA GLU A 62 -6.11 4.09 3.67
C GLU A 62 -5.17 2.97 4.13
N LEU A 63 -5.64 1.71 4.11
CA LEU A 63 -4.80 0.54 4.36
C LEU A 63 -3.66 0.43 3.31
N THR A 64 -3.91 0.83 2.06
CA THR A 64 -2.86 0.92 1.03
C THR A 64 -1.81 1.97 1.42
N GLU A 65 -2.22 3.14 1.92
CA GLU A 65 -1.30 4.17 2.41
C GLU A 65 -0.53 3.73 3.67
N VAL A 66 -1.15 2.98 4.59
CA VAL A 66 -0.43 2.34 5.72
C VAL A 66 0.75 1.52 5.20
N TYR A 67 0.51 0.66 4.20
CA TYR A 67 1.58 -0.17 3.64
C TYR A 67 2.58 0.63 2.81
N ALA A 68 2.17 1.72 2.15
CA ALA A 68 3.11 2.65 1.52
C ALA A 68 4.04 3.31 2.54
N ARG A 69 3.51 3.75 3.69
CA ARG A 69 4.32 4.31 4.79
C ARG A 69 5.24 3.26 5.43
N LYS A 70 4.78 2.01 5.59
CA LYS A 70 5.64 0.89 6.03
C LYS A 70 6.80 0.67 5.06
N LEU A 71 6.58 0.77 3.75
CA LEU A 71 7.65 0.65 2.76
C LEU A 71 8.63 1.82 2.86
N ARG A 72 8.13 3.05 2.94
CA ARG A 72 8.98 4.25 3.08
C ARG A 72 9.84 4.15 4.33
N LYS A 73 9.29 3.69 5.46
CA LYS A 73 10.03 3.40 6.71
C LYS A 73 11.11 2.34 6.51
N LEU A 74 10.77 1.23 5.86
CA LEU A 74 11.72 0.15 5.60
C LEU A 74 12.87 0.65 4.72
N VAL A 75 12.56 1.38 3.66
CA VAL A 75 13.53 1.93 2.72
C VAL A 75 14.40 3.00 3.38
N SER A 76 13.83 3.91 4.17
CA SER A 76 14.59 4.97 4.84
C SER A 76 15.59 4.43 5.87
N ASN A 77 15.27 3.28 6.48
CA ASN A 77 16.08 2.69 7.54
C ASN A 77 17.06 1.62 7.01
N SER A 78 17.01 1.31 5.71
CA SER A 78 17.88 0.33 5.06
C SER A 78 19.18 0.96 4.56
N ARG A 79 20.26 0.19 4.57
CA ARG A 79 21.55 0.60 3.98
C ARG A 79 21.81 -0.18 2.70
N TYR A 80 21.84 0.52 1.58
CA TYR A 80 22.01 -0.08 0.26
C TYR A 80 23.43 0.12 -0.27
N SER A 81 23.94 -0.84 -1.03
CA SER A 81 25.03 -0.59 -1.97
C SER A 81 24.48 -0.26 -3.34
N ALA A 82 25.17 0.59 -4.11
CA ALA A 82 24.76 0.94 -5.46
C ALA A 82 24.54 -0.30 -6.36
N THR A 83 25.36 -1.34 -6.18
CA THR A 83 25.32 -2.58 -6.97
C THR A 83 24.12 -3.48 -6.68
N ARG A 84 23.61 -3.46 -5.44
CA ARG A 84 22.49 -4.34 -5.00
C ARG A 84 21.18 -3.60 -4.79
N PHE A 85 21.21 -2.27 -4.87
CA PHE A 85 20.08 -1.40 -4.58
C PHE A 85 18.79 -1.84 -5.27
N LYS A 86 18.84 -2.10 -6.58
CA LYS A 86 17.66 -2.48 -7.37
C LYS A 86 17.05 -3.80 -6.89
N ASP A 87 17.88 -4.79 -6.56
CA ASP A 87 17.41 -6.11 -6.14
C ASP A 87 16.87 -6.08 -4.71
N GLU A 88 17.56 -5.38 -3.81
CA GLU A 88 17.14 -5.22 -2.42
C GLU A 88 15.82 -4.45 -2.32
N ILE A 89 15.65 -3.35 -3.06
CA ILE A 89 14.40 -2.58 -3.04
C ILE A 89 13.25 -3.33 -3.72
N ASN A 90 13.54 -4.11 -4.78
CA ASN A 90 12.56 -4.99 -5.41
C ASN A 90 12.05 -6.04 -4.41
N LYS A 91 12.95 -6.70 -3.69
CA LYS A 91 12.58 -7.71 -2.70
C LYS A 91 11.70 -7.11 -1.61
N GLN A 92 12.13 -6.00 -1.00
CA GLN A 92 11.37 -5.32 0.05
C GLN A 92 9.98 -4.89 -0.43
N PHE A 93 9.88 -4.40 -1.66
CA PHE A 93 8.61 -4.05 -2.26
C PHE A 93 7.70 -5.28 -2.41
N THR A 94 8.20 -6.37 -3.01
CA THR A 94 7.42 -7.60 -3.22
C THR A 94 6.94 -8.22 -1.92
N ASP A 95 7.81 -8.29 -0.91
CA ASP A 95 7.48 -8.85 0.40
C ASP A 95 6.35 -8.03 1.06
N LEU A 96 6.44 -6.71 0.99
CA LEU A 96 5.47 -5.83 1.62
C LEU A 96 4.13 -5.78 0.85
N VAL A 97 4.15 -5.84 -0.48
CA VAL A 97 2.93 -5.95 -1.30
C VAL A 97 2.22 -7.27 -1.03
N THR A 98 2.96 -8.36 -0.82
CA THR A 98 2.36 -9.65 -0.43
C THR A 98 1.66 -9.54 0.91
N GLN A 99 2.30 -8.93 1.92
CA GLN A 99 1.67 -8.70 3.23
C GLN A 99 0.45 -7.78 3.13
N HIS A 100 0.51 -6.75 2.29
CA HIS A 100 -0.61 -5.85 2.04
C HIS A 100 -1.83 -6.60 1.50
N ARG A 101 -1.64 -7.50 0.53
CA ARG A 101 -2.73 -8.31 -0.03
C ARG A 101 -3.39 -9.19 1.01
N THR A 102 -2.58 -9.86 1.82
CA THR A 102 -3.10 -10.68 2.91
C THR A 102 -3.95 -9.86 3.87
N GLU A 103 -3.51 -8.64 4.22
CA GLU A 103 -4.25 -7.79 5.13
C GLU A 103 -5.53 -7.21 4.50
N GLN A 104 -5.53 -6.91 3.20
CA GLN A 104 -6.73 -6.50 2.45
C GLN A 104 -7.79 -7.61 2.45
N VAL A 105 -7.40 -8.85 2.13
CA VAL A 105 -8.30 -10.02 2.18
C VAL A 105 -8.82 -10.27 3.59
N ARG A 106 -7.96 -10.08 4.60
CA ARG A 106 -8.34 -10.22 6.00
C ARG A 106 -9.38 -9.17 6.41
N TYR A 107 -9.17 -7.91 5.99
CA TYR A 107 -10.10 -6.82 6.25
C TYR A 107 -11.47 -7.05 5.61
N ASP A 108 -11.50 -7.46 4.34
CA ASP A 108 -12.72 -7.89 3.63
C ASP A 108 -13.47 -8.99 4.41
N HIS A 109 -12.75 -10.05 4.79
CA HIS A 109 -13.33 -11.20 5.48
C HIS A 109 -13.85 -10.83 6.89
N GLU A 110 -13.04 -10.14 7.70
CA GLU A 110 -13.40 -9.83 9.09
C GLU A 110 -14.52 -8.80 9.21
N THR A 111 -14.68 -7.90 8.25
CA THR A 111 -15.81 -6.95 8.21
C THR A 111 -17.02 -7.50 7.45
N ASN A 112 -16.90 -8.72 6.91
CA ASN A 112 -17.88 -9.31 6.01
C ASN A 112 -18.28 -8.33 4.88
N HIS A 113 -17.28 -7.75 4.20
CA HIS A 113 -17.46 -6.74 3.15
C HIS A 113 -18.41 -5.62 3.58
N SER A 114 -18.09 -4.92 4.68
CA SER A 114 -18.88 -3.85 5.32
C SER A 114 -20.14 -4.25 6.13
N ILE A 115 -20.57 -5.52 6.06
CA ILE A 115 -21.80 -5.98 6.73
C ILE A 115 -21.64 -6.02 8.26
N ASP A 116 -20.45 -6.38 8.77
CA ASP A 116 -20.16 -6.37 10.21
C ASP A 116 -19.64 -4.99 10.65
N HIS A 117 -20.55 -4.14 11.11
CA HIS A 117 -20.23 -2.79 11.58
C HIS A 117 -19.29 -2.74 12.79
N HIS A 118 -19.38 -3.73 13.68
CA HIS A 118 -18.55 -3.74 14.87
C HIS A 118 -17.09 -4.02 14.50
N GLN A 119 -16.87 -4.97 13.59
CA GLN A 119 -15.55 -5.22 13.03
C GLN A 119 -15.06 -4.07 12.16
N GLN A 120 -15.94 -3.43 11.39
CA GLN A 120 -15.61 -2.22 10.63
C GLN A 120 -15.05 -1.11 11.52
N ILE A 121 -15.71 -0.80 12.65
CA ILE A 121 -15.24 0.22 13.61
C ILE A 121 -13.85 -0.11 14.17
N LYS A 122 -13.60 -1.38 14.52
CA LYS A 122 -12.28 -1.81 14.99
C LYS A 122 -11.21 -1.65 13.93
N TRP A 123 -11.52 -1.99 12.68
CA TRP A 123 -10.60 -1.81 11.57
C TRP A 123 -10.31 -0.35 11.29
N ASN A 124 -11.32 0.52 11.35
CA ASN A 124 -11.14 1.97 11.22
C ASN A 124 -10.13 2.48 12.25
N ALA A 125 -10.35 2.20 13.54
CA ALA A 125 -9.45 2.63 14.60
C ALA A 125 -8.02 2.07 14.42
N ARG A 126 -7.90 0.80 14.02
CA ARG A 126 -6.61 0.14 13.77
C ARG A 126 -5.86 0.72 12.58
N ILE A 127 -6.55 1.15 11.54
CA ILE A 127 -5.94 1.80 10.36
C ILE A 127 -5.50 3.22 10.74
N ASP A 128 -6.35 3.97 11.44
CA ASP A 128 -6.06 5.34 11.86
C ASP A 128 -4.83 5.38 12.80
N GLU A 129 -4.75 4.45 13.76
CA GLU A 129 -3.58 4.31 14.65
C GLU A 129 -2.30 3.97 13.86
N GLN A 130 -2.39 3.08 12.86
CA GLN A 130 -1.25 2.76 12.00
C GLN A 130 -0.81 3.96 11.16
N LEU A 131 -1.74 4.76 10.65
CA LEU A 131 -1.41 5.98 9.91
C LEU A 131 -0.70 6.98 10.81
N GLU A 132 -1.22 7.19 12.02
CA GLU A 132 -0.66 8.14 13.00
C GLU A 132 0.76 7.72 13.44
N SER A 133 0.94 6.45 13.82
CA SER A 133 2.25 5.91 14.20
C SER A 133 3.30 5.95 13.08
N LEU A 134 2.85 6.12 11.83
CA LEU A 134 3.68 6.23 10.64
C LEU A 134 3.70 7.64 10.04
N SER A 135 3.19 8.66 10.75
CA SER A 135 3.08 10.05 10.25
C SER A 135 4.41 10.63 9.75
N THR A 136 5.53 10.27 10.39
CA THR A 136 6.91 10.60 9.95
C THR A 136 7.22 10.16 8.51
N TYR A 137 6.53 9.13 8.01
CA TYR A 137 6.75 8.54 6.68
C TYR A 137 5.66 8.92 5.66
N SER A 138 4.93 10.01 5.90
CA SER A 138 3.90 10.55 5.00
C SER A 138 4.45 11.09 3.69
N LYS A 139 5.70 11.59 3.66
CA LYS A 139 6.35 12.06 2.44
C LYS A 139 6.60 10.91 1.46
N THR A 140 6.14 11.06 0.23
CA THR A 140 6.20 10.01 -0.79
C THR A 140 7.61 9.73 -1.31
N THR A 141 8.53 10.66 -1.12
CA THR A 141 9.92 10.58 -1.60
C THR A 141 10.88 10.23 -0.47
N VAL A 142 11.76 9.25 -0.73
CA VAL A 142 12.84 8.82 0.15
C VAL A 142 14.17 8.99 -0.57
N ASN A 143 15.08 9.75 0.04
CA ASN A 143 16.44 9.95 -0.46
C ASN A 143 17.38 8.95 0.22
N ILE A 144 18.15 8.22 -0.57
CA ILE A 144 19.01 7.13 -0.13
C ILE A 144 20.44 7.48 -0.50
N LYS A 145 21.34 7.45 0.47
CA LYS A 145 22.78 7.51 0.24
C LYS A 145 23.33 6.08 0.26
N PHE A 146 24.10 5.72 -0.75
CA PHE A 146 24.75 4.42 -0.80
C PHE A 146 25.93 4.38 0.18
N LYS A 147 26.16 3.20 0.75
CA LYS A 147 27.35 2.91 1.55
C LYS A 147 28.59 2.74 0.68
#